data_AF-A0A0G1K3A4-F1
#
_entry.id   AF-A0A0G1K3A4-F1
#
_cell.length_a   1.000
_cell.length_b   1.000
_cell.length_c   1.000
_cell.angle_alpha   90.00
_cell.angle_beta   90.00
_cell.angle_gamma   90.00
#
_symmetry.space_group_name_H-M   'P 1'
#
loop_
_entity.id
_entity.type
_entity.pdbx_description
1 polymer ?
#
loop_
_entity_poly.entity_id
_entity_poly.type
_entity_poly.pdbx_seq_one_letter_code
_entity_poly.pdbx_strand_id
1 'polypeptide(L)'
;NQCDSSALSLEMYNQPMDKYEQILKETTLKALSQVQIDLMDLAADRTHRLVAMITRLIVDEKEKFDVIISGGDSGLIVTQIVATTFRHLQLALPPIINLPIQRYQTSDLLQRFAHPDLEKYLPSLPNAKNILFVDDEIRIGWTAKTCFETLLKVLPQPLNCVIVAENHFFEWRYQLPQINLRFFAHAKVFPGINQIFAHLISNSEFNLIQSWSDQITDKQQAVALLLSGKYKVFTGDSVYFDEKLEPELLSAHAEYLPLKQSLQQKVEFLVQQGIEGYRRQEIKFVF
;
A
#
# COMPACT_ATOMS: atom_id res chain seq x y z
N ASN A 1 1.18 40.72 3.95
CA ASN A 1 1.61 40.78 5.38
C ASN A 1 0.39 40.44 6.22
N GLN A 2 0.19 39.30 6.87
CA GLN A 2 0.99 38.12 7.26
C GLN A 2 0.02 36.91 7.09
N CYS A 3 0.38 35.84 6.38
CA CYS A 3 0.91 34.58 6.94
C CYS A 3 0.30 34.23 8.31
N ASP A 4 -0.71 33.36 8.33
CA ASP A 4 -1.09 32.63 9.53
C ASP A 4 -1.02 31.13 9.27
N SER A 5 -0.17 30.52 10.07
CA SER A 5 0.36 29.17 9.98
C SER A 5 -0.55 28.17 10.68
N SER A 6 -0.83 27.07 9.99
CA SER A 6 -0.90 25.71 10.52
C SER A 6 -1.24 25.53 12.02
N ALA A 7 -2.49 25.21 12.29
CA ALA A 7 -2.88 24.45 13.47
C ALA A 7 -3.81 23.30 13.04
N LEU A 8 -3.23 22.31 12.33
CA LEU A 8 -3.87 21.01 12.22
C LEU A 8 -3.74 20.34 13.59
N SER A 9 -4.88 20.25 14.28
CA SER A 9 -5.07 19.64 15.59
C SER A 9 -4.45 18.24 15.69
N LEU A 10 -3.50 18.11 16.61
CA LEU A 10 -2.71 16.93 16.93
C LEU A 10 -3.44 15.97 17.88
N GLU A 11 -4.77 15.87 17.77
CA GLU A 11 -5.63 15.14 18.72
C GLU A 11 -6.26 13.89 18.09
N MET A 12 -5.47 12.95 17.55
CA MET A 12 -6.04 11.66 17.10
C MET A 12 -5.10 10.46 17.19
N TYR A 13 -4.23 10.31 18.21
CA TYR A 13 -3.53 9.03 18.45
C TYR A 13 -3.15 8.82 19.93
N ASN A 14 -4.12 8.50 20.78
CA ASN A 14 -3.88 7.99 22.13
C ASN A 14 -3.91 6.44 22.13
N GLN A 15 -2.90 5.82 21.53
CA GLN A 15 -2.46 4.49 21.95
C GLN A 15 -1.14 4.65 22.72
N PRO A 16 -0.84 3.78 23.70
CA PRO A 16 0.48 3.78 24.32
C PRO A 16 1.51 3.40 23.25
N MET A 17 2.13 4.41 22.65
CA MET A 17 3.37 4.24 21.91
C MET A 17 4.38 3.62 22.87
N ASP A 18 5.15 2.65 22.38
CA ASP A 18 6.29 2.14 23.15
C ASP A 18 7.19 3.34 23.51
N LYS A 19 7.82 3.32 24.68
CA LYS A 19 8.75 4.34 25.15
C LYS A 19 9.81 4.65 24.09
N TYR A 20 10.20 3.66 23.28
CA TYR A 20 11.09 3.84 22.13
C TYR A 20 10.44 4.64 20.99
N GLU A 21 9.18 4.41 20.65
CA GLU A 21 8.45 5.15 19.61
C GLU A 21 8.22 6.62 20.03
N GLN A 22 7.94 6.88 21.31
CA GLN A 22 7.86 8.25 21.83
C GLN A 22 9.19 8.98 21.71
N ILE A 23 10.29 8.36 22.14
CA ILE A 23 11.63 8.95 22.03
C ILE A 23 12.01 9.16 20.56
N LEU A 24 11.74 8.20 19.68
CA LEU A 24 12.02 8.32 18.25
C LEU A 24 11.19 9.45 17.65
N LYS A 25 9.89 9.53 17.95
CA LYS A 25 8.99 10.56 17.46
C LYS A 25 9.42 11.95 17.94
N GLU A 26 9.72 12.13 19.21
CA GLU A 26 10.15 13.42 19.77
C GLU A 26 11.50 13.87 19.21
N THR A 27 12.47 12.95 19.12
CA THR A 27 13.81 13.26 18.60
C THR A 27 13.77 13.52 17.10
N THR A 28 12.96 12.76 16.35
CA THR A 28 12.80 12.91 14.90
C THR A 28 12.00 14.17 14.59
N LEU A 29 10.87 14.45 15.25
CA LEU A 29 10.11 15.70 15.04
C LEU A 29 10.97 16.95 15.33
N LYS A 30 11.87 16.89 16.32
CA LYS A 30 12.79 17.97 16.64
C LYS A 30 13.92 18.13 15.61
N ALA A 31 14.32 17.06 14.93
CA ALA A 31 15.26 17.11 13.81
C ALA A 31 14.57 17.51 12.48
N LEU A 32 13.32 17.09 12.28
CA LEU A 32 12.51 17.37 11.10
C LEU A 32 11.93 18.78 11.09
N SER A 33 11.75 19.41 12.25
CA SER A 33 11.37 20.83 12.32
C SER A 33 12.43 21.76 11.70
N GLN A 34 13.62 21.25 11.38
CA GLN A 34 14.71 21.95 10.69
C GLN A 34 14.87 21.53 9.22
N VAL A 35 14.13 20.53 8.74
CA VAL A 35 14.21 20.01 7.37
C VAL A 35 12.81 20.01 6.77
N GLN A 36 12.56 20.93 5.85
CA GLN A 36 11.33 20.90 5.06
C GLN A 36 11.39 19.70 4.13
N ILE A 37 10.63 18.65 4.45
CA ILE A 37 10.54 17.45 3.61
C ILE A 37 9.38 17.62 2.67
N ASP A 38 9.67 17.51 1.37
CA ASP A 38 8.64 17.35 0.37
C ASP A 38 8.12 15.90 0.40
N LEU A 39 6.86 15.74 0.80
CA LEU A 39 6.21 14.43 0.89
C LEU A 39 6.01 13.80 -0.49
N MET A 40 5.94 14.59 -1.56
CA MET A 40 5.85 14.09 -2.92
C MET A 40 7.19 13.47 -3.36
N ASP A 41 8.32 14.11 -3.01
CA ASP A 41 9.66 13.55 -3.26
C ASP A 41 9.90 12.28 -2.45
N LEU A 42 9.45 12.26 -1.20
CA LEU A 42 9.52 11.05 -0.37
C LEU A 42 8.66 9.92 -0.97
N ALA A 43 7.45 10.21 -1.44
CA ALA A 43 6.61 9.22 -2.14
C ALA A 43 7.27 8.71 -3.44
N ALA A 44 7.97 9.57 -4.19
CA ALA A 44 8.74 9.19 -5.36
C ALA A 44 9.90 8.25 -5.00
N ASP A 45 10.71 8.58 -3.98
CA ASP A 45 11.78 7.70 -3.47
C ASP A 45 11.24 6.34 -3.02
N ARG A 46 10.11 6.31 -2.30
CA ARG A 46 9.47 5.04 -1.89
C ARG A 46 8.96 4.22 -3.06
N THR A 47 8.43 4.87 -4.09
CA THR A 47 8.07 4.21 -5.34
C THR A 47 9.29 3.60 -6.02
N HIS A 48 10.38 4.36 -6.16
CA HIS A 48 11.65 3.86 -6.74
C HIS A 48 12.19 2.65 -5.99
N ARG A 49 12.20 2.70 -4.66
CA ARG A 49 12.69 1.61 -3.80
C ARG A 49 11.84 0.36 -3.88
N LEU A 50 10.52 0.51 -3.84
CA LEU A 50 9.59 -0.61 -4.04
C LEU A 50 9.84 -1.27 -5.40
N VAL A 51 9.88 -0.49 -6.47
CA VAL A 51 10.09 -0.97 -7.85
C VAL A 51 11.44 -1.66 -7.98
N ALA A 52 12.50 -1.09 -7.41
CA ALA A 52 13.83 -1.70 -7.40
C ALA A 52 13.82 -3.04 -6.65
N MET A 53 13.10 -3.16 -5.53
CA MET A 53 13.02 -4.40 -4.75
C MET A 53 12.30 -5.49 -5.54
N ILE A 54 11.18 -5.14 -6.17
CA ILE A 54 10.43 -6.05 -7.06
C ILE A 54 11.31 -6.48 -8.24
N THR A 55 12.03 -5.54 -8.85
CA THR A 55 12.94 -5.82 -9.96
C THR A 55 14.05 -6.78 -9.54
N ARG A 56 14.68 -6.54 -8.39
CA ARG A 56 15.69 -7.45 -7.81
C ARG A 56 15.16 -8.86 -7.64
N LEU A 57 14.00 -9.01 -6.99
CA LEU A 57 13.42 -10.32 -6.70
C LEU A 57 13.16 -11.11 -7.99
N ILE A 58 12.60 -10.46 -9.00
CA ILE A 58 12.19 -11.15 -10.23
C ILE A 58 13.36 -11.37 -11.19
N VAL A 59 14.24 -10.38 -11.36
CA VAL A 59 15.31 -10.43 -12.37
C VAL A 59 16.56 -11.14 -11.85
N ASP A 60 17.01 -10.78 -10.64
CA ASP A 60 18.30 -11.24 -10.12
C ASP A 60 18.13 -12.49 -9.25
N GLU A 61 17.17 -12.46 -8.32
CA GLU A 61 16.84 -13.63 -7.48
C GLU A 61 16.01 -14.68 -8.23
N LYS A 62 15.50 -14.32 -9.43
CA LYS A 62 14.70 -15.19 -10.32
C LYS A 62 13.48 -15.79 -9.63
N GLU A 63 12.92 -15.06 -8.67
CA GLU A 63 11.69 -15.42 -7.98
C GLU A 63 10.53 -15.45 -8.98
N LYS A 64 9.73 -16.53 -8.90
CA LYS A 64 8.51 -16.68 -9.69
C LYS A 64 7.33 -16.68 -8.74
N PHE A 65 6.39 -15.78 -8.98
CA PHE A 65 5.17 -15.68 -8.20
C PHE A 65 3.99 -16.22 -9.00
N ASP A 66 3.18 -17.05 -8.37
CA ASP A 66 1.94 -17.58 -8.95
C ASP A 66 0.77 -16.61 -8.74
N VAL A 67 0.87 -15.75 -7.72
CA VAL A 67 -0.14 -14.75 -7.38
C VAL A 67 0.49 -13.61 -6.59
N ILE A 68 -0.04 -12.40 -6.81
CA ILE A 68 0.26 -11.21 -6.03
C ILE A 68 -0.96 -10.91 -5.17
N ILE A 69 -0.77 -10.67 -3.87
CA ILE A 69 -1.85 -10.39 -2.93
C ILE A 69 -1.56 -9.13 -2.11
N SER A 70 -2.60 -8.34 -1.84
CA SER A 70 -2.52 -7.19 -0.93
C SER A 70 -3.86 -6.94 -0.24
N GLY A 71 -3.88 -6.02 0.72
CA GLY A 71 -5.10 -5.66 1.45
C GLY A 71 -5.31 -4.16 1.58
N GLY A 72 -6.58 -3.73 1.54
CA GLY A 72 -6.98 -2.32 1.73
C GLY A 72 -6.58 -1.38 0.59
N ASP A 73 -6.77 -0.08 0.80
CA ASP A 73 -6.48 0.96 -0.20
C ASP A 73 -4.98 1.09 -0.50
N SER A 74 -4.11 0.97 0.51
CA SER A 74 -2.66 0.87 0.32
C SER A 74 -2.31 -0.27 -0.64
N GLY A 75 -2.93 -1.43 -0.42
CA GLY A 75 -2.76 -2.61 -1.26
C GLY A 75 -3.19 -2.40 -2.71
N LEU A 76 -4.27 -1.65 -2.95
CA LEU A 76 -4.69 -1.28 -4.32
C LEU A 76 -3.62 -0.44 -5.01
N ILE A 77 -3.09 0.58 -4.33
CA ILE A 77 -2.06 1.46 -4.88
C ILE A 77 -0.79 0.66 -5.20
N VAL A 78 -0.29 -0.10 -4.23
CA VAL A 78 0.98 -0.82 -4.35
C VAL A 78 0.92 -1.92 -5.40
N THR A 79 -0.21 -2.63 -5.51
CA THR A 79 -0.35 -3.65 -6.57
C THR A 79 -0.40 -3.06 -7.98
N GLN A 80 -0.90 -1.83 -8.16
CA GLN A 80 -0.82 -1.13 -9.45
C GLN A 80 0.61 -0.73 -9.82
N ILE A 81 1.42 -0.31 -8.83
CA ILE A 81 2.85 -0.03 -9.04
C ILE A 81 3.59 -1.32 -9.44
N VAL A 82 3.31 -2.43 -8.74
CA VAL A 82 3.87 -3.75 -9.07
C VAL A 82 3.44 -4.21 -10.47
N ALA A 83 2.15 -4.10 -10.81
CA ALA A 83 1.63 -4.45 -12.14
C ALA A 83 2.35 -3.68 -13.26
N THR A 84 2.54 -2.38 -13.05
CA THR A 84 3.27 -1.50 -13.97
C THR A 84 4.73 -1.92 -14.07
N THR A 85 5.37 -2.32 -12.97
CA THR A 85 6.73 -2.85 -12.96
C THR A 85 6.86 -4.09 -13.85
N PHE A 86 5.97 -5.08 -13.71
CA PHE A 86 5.95 -6.27 -14.57
C PHE A 86 5.80 -5.90 -16.06
N ARG A 87 4.92 -4.95 -16.37
CA ARG A 87 4.71 -4.46 -17.74
C ARG A 87 5.97 -3.85 -18.34
N HIS A 88 6.66 -2.97 -17.60
CA HIS A 88 7.92 -2.35 -18.04
C HIS A 88 9.05 -3.36 -18.20
N LEU A 89 9.07 -4.41 -17.37
CA LEU A 89 10.01 -5.52 -17.50
C LEU A 89 9.64 -6.51 -18.62
N GLN A 90 8.50 -6.31 -19.30
CA GLN A 90 7.97 -7.20 -20.34
C GLN A 90 7.76 -8.64 -19.84
N LEU A 91 7.31 -8.78 -18.58
CA LEU A 91 7.06 -10.06 -17.94
C LEU A 91 5.55 -10.31 -17.82
N ALA A 92 5.17 -11.58 -17.82
CA ALA A 92 3.80 -11.98 -17.53
C ALA A 92 3.45 -11.61 -16.08
N LEU A 93 2.39 -10.81 -15.91
CA LEU A 93 1.87 -10.42 -14.61
C LEU A 93 1.11 -11.59 -13.97
N PRO A 94 1.51 -12.07 -12.78
CA PRO A 94 0.71 -13.03 -12.04
C PRO A 94 -0.65 -12.43 -11.67
N PRO A 95 -1.72 -13.24 -11.52
CA PRO A 95 -2.99 -12.78 -11.00
C PRO A 95 -2.82 -11.92 -9.74
N ILE A 96 -3.51 -10.77 -9.71
CA ILE A 96 -3.54 -9.88 -8.54
C ILE A 96 -4.84 -10.13 -7.78
N ILE A 97 -4.71 -10.34 -6.47
CA ILE A 97 -5.82 -10.46 -5.53
C ILE A 97 -5.71 -9.30 -4.55
N ASN A 98 -6.71 -8.42 -4.54
CA ASN A 98 -6.85 -7.42 -3.50
C ASN A 98 -7.97 -7.86 -2.56
N LEU A 99 -7.71 -7.86 -1.24
CA LEU A 99 -8.72 -8.16 -0.24
C LEU A 99 -9.15 -6.88 0.50
N PRO A 100 -10.46 -6.63 0.68
CA PRO A 100 -10.96 -5.46 1.40
C PRO A 100 -10.81 -5.65 2.92
N ILE A 101 -9.56 -5.67 3.38
CA ILE A 101 -9.19 -5.95 4.77
C ILE A 101 -9.28 -4.68 5.60
N GLN A 102 -9.92 -4.78 6.78
CA GLN A 102 -9.98 -3.71 7.75
C GLN A 102 -9.10 -4.00 8.97
N ARG A 103 -8.12 -3.13 9.22
CA ARG A 103 -7.30 -3.18 10.44
C ARG A 103 -8.16 -2.73 11.62
N TYR A 104 -8.31 -3.56 12.66
CA TYR A 104 -9.08 -3.19 13.84
C TYR A 104 -8.43 -2.00 14.57
N GLN A 105 -9.21 -0.94 14.79
CA GLN A 105 -8.87 0.09 15.76
C GLN A 105 -9.69 -0.16 17.03
N THR A 106 -8.98 -0.31 18.17
CA THR A 106 -9.48 -0.37 19.56
C THR A 106 -10.14 -1.67 20.06
N SER A 107 -9.97 -1.88 21.37
CA SER A 107 -10.00 -3.14 22.11
C SER A 107 -11.37 -3.74 22.44
N ASP A 108 -12.49 -3.08 22.09
CA ASP A 108 -13.84 -3.56 22.49
C ASP A 108 -14.77 -3.92 21.31
N LEU A 109 -14.34 -3.73 20.06
CA LEU A 109 -15.08 -4.16 18.85
C LEU A 109 -14.46 -5.43 18.20
N LEU A 110 -13.61 -6.13 18.94
CA LEU A 110 -12.72 -7.21 18.48
C LEU A 110 -13.40 -8.52 18.01
N GLN A 111 -14.74 -8.59 17.96
CA GLN A 111 -15.44 -9.82 17.57
C GLN A 111 -16.47 -9.69 16.47
N ARG A 112 -16.86 -8.47 16.03
CA ARG A 112 -18.05 -8.32 15.18
C ARG A 112 -17.82 -8.23 13.67
N PHE A 113 -16.57 -8.10 13.22
CA PHE A 113 -16.25 -8.16 11.79
C PHE A 113 -15.42 -9.40 11.49
N ALA A 114 -15.94 -10.56 11.91
CA ALA A 114 -15.46 -11.84 11.40
C ALA A 114 -15.46 -11.75 9.87
N HIS A 115 -14.26 -11.93 9.29
CA HIS A 115 -13.94 -12.00 7.86
C HIS A 115 -15.20 -12.17 6.98
N PRO A 116 -15.74 -11.12 6.33
CA PRO A 116 -16.71 -11.33 5.25
C PRO A 116 -16.08 -12.32 4.28
N ASP A 117 -16.86 -13.19 3.62
CA ASP A 117 -16.41 -14.28 2.71
C ASP A 117 -15.26 -13.86 1.77
N LEU A 118 -14.02 -13.74 2.28
CA LEU A 118 -12.89 -13.16 1.53
C LEU A 118 -12.50 -14.13 0.41
N GLU A 119 -12.84 -15.40 0.60
CA GLU A 119 -12.82 -16.47 -0.39
C GLU A 119 -13.55 -16.10 -1.68
N LYS A 120 -14.60 -15.25 -1.63
CA LYS A 120 -15.30 -14.78 -2.83
C LYS A 120 -14.44 -13.91 -3.74
N TYR A 121 -13.38 -13.30 -3.20
CA TYR A 121 -12.40 -12.51 -3.96
C TYR A 121 -11.25 -13.38 -4.51
N LEU A 122 -11.20 -14.67 -4.18
CA LEU A 122 -10.16 -15.59 -4.65
C LEU A 122 -10.62 -16.26 -5.94
N PRO A 123 -9.96 -16.00 -7.09
CA PRO A 123 -10.20 -16.81 -8.28
C PRO A 123 -9.71 -18.25 -8.06
N SER A 124 -10.15 -19.17 -8.93
CA SER A 124 -9.64 -20.54 -8.91
C SER A 124 -8.16 -20.56 -9.29
N LEU A 125 -7.30 -20.84 -8.30
CA LEU A 125 -5.84 -20.91 -8.45
C LEU A 125 -5.30 -22.24 -7.87
N PRO A 126 -5.78 -23.41 -8.33
CA PRO A 126 -5.57 -24.69 -7.64
C PRO A 126 -4.10 -25.11 -7.49
N ASN A 127 -3.18 -24.47 -8.23
CA ASN A 127 -1.75 -24.79 -8.22
C ASN A 127 -0.86 -23.67 -7.67
N ALA A 128 -1.41 -22.56 -7.18
CA ALA A 128 -0.59 -21.45 -6.67
C ALA A 128 0.10 -21.82 -5.36
N LYS A 129 1.43 -21.61 -5.29
CA LYS A 129 2.27 -21.87 -4.12
C LYS A 129 3.17 -20.71 -3.76
N ASN A 130 3.66 -19.95 -4.74
CA ASN A 130 4.57 -18.84 -4.55
C ASN A 130 3.80 -17.52 -4.54
N ILE A 131 3.71 -16.90 -3.38
CA ILE A 131 2.84 -15.75 -3.10
C ILE A 131 3.70 -14.52 -2.88
N LEU A 132 3.46 -13.46 -3.64
CA LEU A 132 4.00 -12.13 -3.34
C LEU A 132 2.94 -11.32 -2.60
N PHE A 133 3.17 -11.03 -1.32
CA PHE A 133 2.40 -10.04 -0.58
C PHE A 133 3.07 -8.67 -0.66
N VAL A 134 2.32 -7.64 -1.03
CA VAL A 134 2.81 -6.26 -1.06
C VAL A 134 1.91 -5.31 -0.27
N ASP A 135 2.53 -4.36 0.42
CA ASP A 135 1.85 -3.28 1.15
C ASP A 135 2.73 -2.02 1.13
N ASP A 136 2.19 -0.88 1.53
CA ASP A 136 2.97 0.35 1.65
C ASP A 136 3.96 0.26 2.81
N GLU A 137 3.44 -0.13 3.97
CA GLU A 137 4.15 -0.33 5.23
C GLU A 137 3.67 -1.60 5.94
N ILE A 138 4.57 -2.21 6.72
CA ILE A 138 4.24 -3.35 7.57
C ILE A 138 4.74 -3.13 8.99
N ARG A 139 3.80 -3.19 9.95
CA ARG A 139 4.08 -3.14 11.39
C ARG A 139 3.88 -4.50 12.05
N ILE A 140 2.68 -4.81 12.53
CA ILE A 140 2.43 -6.10 13.21
C ILE A 140 2.13 -7.26 12.26
N GLY A 141 2.05 -7.02 10.95
CA GLY A 141 1.76 -8.03 9.93
C GLY A 141 0.32 -8.56 9.91
N TRP A 142 -0.64 -7.87 10.55
CA TRP A 142 -2.02 -8.35 10.66
C TRP A 142 -2.70 -8.52 9.30
N THR A 143 -2.58 -7.54 8.39
CA THR A 143 -3.11 -7.64 7.02
C THR A 143 -2.52 -8.85 6.27
N ALA A 144 -1.20 -9.05 6.36
CA ALA A 144 -0.52 -10.18 5.73
C ALA A 144 -1.01 -11.53 6.30
N LYS A 145 -1.12 -11.64 7.63
CA LYS A 145 -1.70 -12.81 8.29
C LYS A 145 -3.10 -13.13 7.78
N THR A 146 -3.99 -12.14 7.76
CA THR A 146 -5.38 -12.26 7.28
C THR A 146 -5.43 -12.71 5.82
N CYS A 147 -4.56 -12.18 4.95
CA CYS A 147 -4.40 -12.65 3.57
C CYS A 147 -3.96 -14.11 3.52
N PHE A 148 -2.92 -14.50 4.26
CA PHE A 148 -2.37 -15.85 4.22
C PHE A 148 -3.33 -16.89 4.79
N GLU A 149 -4.03 -16.60 5.89
CA GLU A 149 -5.09 -17.46 6.42
C GLU A 149 -6.21 -17.66 5.40
N THR A 150 -6.56 -16.62 4.65
CA THR A 150 -7.58 -16.70 3.58
C THR A 150 -7.10 -17.60 2.44
N LEU A 151 -5.84 -17.49 2.02
CA LEU A 151 -5.25 -18.34 0.98
C LEU A 151 -5.13 -19.80 1.41
N LEU A 152 -4.74 -20.07 2.67
CA LEU A 152 -4.54 -21.43 3.20
C LEU A 152 -5.81 -22.28 3.18
N LYS A 153 -7.00 -21.66 3.11
CA LYS A 153 -8.28 -22.36 3.00
C LYS A 153 -8.56 -22.91 1.61
N VAL A 154 -7.98 -22.33 0.56
CA VAL A 154 -8.29 -22.66 -0.84
C VAL A 154 -7.10 -23.15 -1.65
N LEU A 155 -5.87 -22.89 -1.19
CA LEU A 155 -4.64 -23.25 -1.90
C LEU A 155 -3.96 -24.48 -1.29
N PRO A 156 -3.23 -25.27 -2.11
CA PRO A 156 -2.46 -26.40 -1.62
C PRO A 156 -1.29 -25.94 -0.75
N GLN A 157 -1.11 -26.60 0.38
CA GLN A 157 -0.07 -26.28 1.37
C GLN A 157 1.20 -27.13 1.13
N PRO A 158 2.41 -26.66 1.52
CA PRO A 158 2.71 -25.35 2.10
C PRO A 158 2.78 -24.21 1.05
N LEU A 159 2.61 -22.97 1.50
CA LEU A 159 2.79 -21.76 0.68
C LEU A 159 4.15 -21.12 0.93
N ASN A 160 4.80 -20.66 -0.13
CA ASN A 160 6.02 -19.85 -0.07
C ASN A 160 5.64 -18.38 -0.23
N CYS A 161 5.72 -17.62 0.85
CA CYS A 161 5.28 -16.23 0.89
C CYS A 161 6.47 -15.29 0.98
N VAL A 162 6.48 -14.27 0.11
CA VAL A 162 7.41 -13.14 0.16
C VAL A 162 6.61 -11.90 0.48
N ILE A 163 6.99 -11.17 1.53
CA ILE A 163 6.43 -9.85 1.86
C ILE A 163 7.40 -8.77 1.35
N VAL A 164 6.86 -7.77 0.64
CA VAL A 164 7.58 -6.53 0.29
C VAL A 164 6.80 -5.33 0.81
N ALA A 165 7.37 -4.57 1.75
CA ALA A 165 6.76 -3.38 2.36
C ALA A 165 7.82 -2.50 3.05
N GLU A 166 7.47 -1.27 3.44
CA GLU A 166 8.33 -0.46 4.29
C GLU A 166 8.37 -1.07 5.70
N ASN A 167 9.57 -1.21 6.28
CA ASN A 167 9.72 -1.86 7.57
C ASN A 167 9.42 -0.90 8.72
N HIS A 168 8.27 -1.09 9.39
CA HIS A 168 7.88 -0.39 10.61
C HIS A 168 8.12 -1.30 11.83
N PHE A 169 9.36 -1.77 11.98
CA PHE A 169 9.79 -2.71 13.04
C PHE A 169 8.99 -4.02 13.01
N PHE A 170 8.71 -4.53 11.82
CA PHE A 170 7.97 -5.76 11.63
C PHE A 170 8.77 -6.99 12.05
N GLU A 171 8.15 -7.78 12.91
CA GLU A 171 8.57 -9.12 13.26
C GLU A 171 7.40 -10.09 13.10
N TRP A 172 7.62 -11.19 12.38
CA TRP A 172 6.59 -12.20 12.20
C TRP A 172 6.39 -13.01 13.49
N ARG A 173 5.21 -12.89 14.09
CA ARG A 173 4.86 -13.51 15.39
C ARG A 173 3.70 -14.50 15.32
N TYR A 174 3.19 -14.78 14.12
CA TYR A 174 2.02 -15.63 13.93
C TYR A 174 2.42 -17.08 13.66
N GLN A 175 1.74 -18.01 14.33
CA GLN A 175 1.97 -19.45 14.17
C GLN A 175 1.19 -19.99 12.96
N LEU A 176 1.73 -19.77 11.76
CA LEU A 176 1.23 -20.35 10.51
C LEU A 176 2.30 -21.32 9.94
N PRO A 177 2.42 -22.55 10.47
CA PRO A 177 3.50 -23.47 10.09
C PRO A 177 3.46 -23.90 8.62
N GLN A 178 2.34 -23.67 7.93
CA GLN A 178 2.17 -23.96 6.51
C GLN A 178 2.63 -22.83 5.59
N ILE A 179 3.18 -21.74 6.16
CA ILE A 179 3.73 -20.60 5.45
C ILE A 179 5.26 -20.56 5.62
N ASN A 180 5.98 -20.70 4.52
CA ASN A 180 7.41 -20.38 4.45
C ASN A 180 7.55 -18.89 4.12
N LEU A 181 7.88 -18.06 5.12
CA LEU A 181 7.88 -16.61 4.97
C LEU A 181 9.29 -16.02 4.76
N ARG A 182 9.42 -15.14 3.78
CA ARG A 182 10.55 -14.20 3.65
C ARG A 182 10.03 -12.77 3.62
N PHE A 183 10.80 -11.85 4.20
CA PHE A 183 10.46 -10.42 4.21
C PHE A 183 11.60 -9.60 3.59
N PHE A 184 11.24 -8.70 2.69
CA PHE A 184 12.15 -7.75 2.07
C PHE A 184 11.62 -6.33 2.31
N ALA A 185 12.39 -5.55 3.07
CA ALA A 185 12.09 -4.14 3.29
C ALA A 185 12.52 -3.34 2.05
N HIS A 186 11.59 -2.61 1.42
CA HIS A 186 11.97 -1.69 0.34
C HIS A 186 12.57 -0.39 0.89
N ALA A 187 12.16 0.02 2.09
CA ALA A 187 12.69 1.19 2.78
C ALA A 187 12.65 1.02 4.31
N LYS A 188 13.41 1.87 5.00
CA LYS A 188 13.31 2.06 6.45
C LYS A 188 12.17 3.04 6.74
N VAL A 189 11.50 2.83 7.88
CA VAL A 189 10.45 3.74 8.36
C VAL A 189 10.90 5.20 8.35
N PHE A 190 10.04 6.08 7.85
CA PHE A 190 10.18 7.51 8.06
C PHE A 190 9.33 7.92 9.28
N PRO A 191 9.93 8.27 10.43
CA PRO A 191 9.15 8.43 11.66
C PRO A 191 8.10 9.54 11.53
N GLY A 192 6.86 9.22 11.90
CA GLY A 192 5.74 10.16 11.90
C GLY A 192 5.04 10.34 10.56
N ILE A 193 5.44 9.62 9.51
CA ILE A 193 4.80 9.64 8.20
C ILE A 193 4.33 8.23 7.86
N ASN A 194 3.02 8.07 7.66
CA ASN A 194 2.39 6.83 7.22
C ASN A 194 1.70 7.07 5.88
N GLN A 195 1.29 5.99 5.20
CA GLN A 195 0.52 6.07 3.93
C GLN A 195 1.24 6.90 2.86
N ILE A 196 2.56 6.76 2.75
CA ILE A 196 3.39 7.66 1.95
C ILE A 196 2.93 7.78 0.48
N PHE A 197 2.41 6.70 -0.10
CA PHE A 197 1.91 6.71 -1.48
C PHE A 197 0.66 7.57 -1.68
N ALA A 198 -0.07 7.94 -0.62
CA ALA A 198 -1.16 8.90 -0.69
C ALA A 198 -0.68 10.32 -1.10
N HIS A 199 0.62 10.61 -0.95
CA HIS A 199 1.25 11.85 -1.37
C HIS A 199 1.68 11.85 -2.85
N LEU A 200 1.33 10.82 -3.63
CA LEU A 200 1.49 10.87 -5.08
C LEU A 200 0.61 11.95 -5.73
N ILE A 201 -0.44 12.40 -5.04
CA ILE A 201 -1.27 13.55 -5.42
C ILE A 201 -1.12 14.71 -4.42
N SER A 202 -1.28 15.92 -4.93
CA SER A 202 -1.31 17.18 -4.19
C SER A 202 -2.59 17.33 -3.35
N ASN A 203 -2.59 18.29 -2.41
CA ASN A 203 -3.82 18.65 -1.68
C ASN A 203 -4.89 19.22 -2.60
N SER A 204 -4.51 19.98 -3.63
CA SER A 204 -5.45 20.53 -4.61
C SER A 204 -6.16 19.45 -5.42
N GLU A 205 -5.43 18.43 -5.86
CA GLU A 205 -6.02 17.30 -6.59
C GLU A 205 -6.95 16.48 -5.69
N PHE A 206 -6.55 16.24 -4.43
CA PHE A 206 -7.42 15.58 -3.46
C PHE A 206 -8.71 16.38 -3.18
N ASN A 207 -8.59 17.68 -2.91
CA ASN A 207 -9.74 18.54 -2.63
C ASN A 207 -10.70 18.60 -3.83
N LEU A 208 -10.17 18.54 -5.05
CA LEU A 208 -10.98 18.47 -6.26
C LEU A 208 -11.79 17.17 -6.31
N ILE A 209 -11.17 16.00 -6.07
CA ILE A 209 -11.87 14.71 -6.03
C ILE A 209 -12.92 14.69 -4.92
N GLN A 210 -12.58 15.19 -3.74
CA GLN A 210 -13.51 15.27 -2.61
C GLN A 210 -14.70 16.21 -2.91
N SER A 211 -14.50 17.25 -3.72
CA SER A 211 -15.59 18.12 -4.16
C SER A 211 -16.57 17.45 -5.13
N TRP A 212 -16.14 16.37 -5.81
CA TRP A 212 -16.99 15.57 -6.69
C TRP A 212 -17.75 14.47 -5.94
N SER A 213 -17.17 13.92 -4.87
CA SER A 213 -17.79 12.88 -4.07
C SER A 213 -17.34 12.94 -2.61
N ASP A 214 -18.30 13.17 -1.71
CA ASP A 214 -18.10 13.15 -0.25
C ASP A 214 -17.77 11.76 0.31
N GLN A 215 -18.00 10.70 -0.47
CA GLN A 215 -17.61 9.33 -0.13
C GLN A 215 -16.08 9.14 -0.05
N ILE A 216 -15.30 9.99 -0.72
CA ILE A 216 -13.83 9.95 -0.66
C ILE A 216 -13.35 10.82 0.50
N THR A 217 -12.93 10.15 1.57
CA THR A 217 -12.68 10.79 2.86
C THR A 217 -11.20 11.08 3.11
N ASP A 218 -10.30 10.37 2.43
CA ASP A 218 -8.86 10.57 2.57
C ASP A 218 -8.11 10.44 1.23
N LYS A 219 -6.85 10.89 1.24
CA LYS A 219 -5.98 10.85 0.06
C LYS A 219 -5.66 9.44 -0.42
N GLN A 220 -5.59 8.46 0.48
CA GLN A 220 -5.26 7.10 0.13
C GLN A 220 -6.38 6.47 -0.69
N GLN A 221 -7.64 6.69 -0.31
CA GLN A 221 -8.82 6.33 -1.10
C GLN A 221 -8.82 7.03 -2.46
N ALA A 222 -8.49 8.32 -2.52
CA ALA A 222 -8.42 9.06 -3.78
C ALA A 222 -7.35 8.49 -4.74
N VAL A 223 -6.14 8.22 -4.25
CA VAL A 223 -5.07 7.60 -5.06
C VAL A 223 -5.44 6.18 -5.47
N ALA A 224 -6.03 5.38 -4.57
CA ALA A 224 -6.51 4.04 -4.89
C ALA A 224 -7.56 4.06 -6.00
N LEU A 225 -8.53 4.97 -5.91
CA LEU A 225 -9.58 5.16 -6.93
C LEU A 225 -8.97 5.54 -8.29
N LEU A 226 -8.12 6.56 -8.33
CA LEU A 226 -7.50 7.00 -9.58
C LEU A 226 -6.64 5.91 -10.24
N LEU A 227 -5.91 5.10 -9.46
CA LEU A 227 -5.03 4.06 -10.01
C LEU A 227 -5.75 2.76 -10.37
N SER A 228 -6.68 2.32 -9.53
CA SER A 228 -7.29 0.98 -9.62
C SER A 228 -8.75 0.98 -10.05
N GLY A 229 -9.38 2.15 -10.13
CA GLY A 229 -10.81 2.31 -10.43
C GLY A 229 -11.72 1.94 -9.26
N LYS A 230 -11.16 1.68 -8.08
CA LYS A 230 -11.89 1.27 -6.89
C LYS A 230 -11.22 1.74 -5.61
N TYR A 231 -11.99 1.72 -4.53
CA TYR A 231 -11.55 2.09 -3.19
C TYR A 231 -12.34 1.29 -2.16
N LYS A 232 -11.81 1.16 -0.95
CA LYS A 232 -12.43 0.41 0.13
C LYS A 232 -13.53 1.23 0.80
N VAL A 233 -14.71 0.65 0.90
CA VAL A 233 -15.89 1.21 1.56
C VAL A 233 -16.21 0.41 2.82
N PHE A 234 -16.68 1.15 3.84
CA PHE A 234 -17.18 0.62 5.09
C PHE A 234 -18.66 0.96 5.22
N THR A 235 -19.50 -0.06 5.35
CA THR A 235 -20.93 0.14 5.64
C THR A 235 -21.29 -0.75 6.81
N GLY A 236 -21.69 -0.20 7.97
CA GLY A 236 -22.23 -0.95 9.11
C GLY A 236 -21.55 -2.29 9.40
N ASP A 237 -22.04 -3.35 8.74
CA ASP A 237 -21.63 -4.76 8.87
C ASP A 237 -20.68 -5.31 7.78
N SER A 238 -20.24 -4.52 6.79
CA SER A 238 -19.46 -5.00 5.66
C SER A 238 -18.33 -4.08 5.20
N VAL A 239 -17.30 -4.72 4.64
CA VAL A 239 -16.13 -4.06 4.02
C VAL A 239 -15.97 -4.64 2.62
N TYR A 240 -15.91 -3.79 1.61
CA TYR A 240 -15.80 -4.19 0.21
C TYR A 240 -15.07 -3.12 -0.60
N PHE A 241 -14.70 -3.44 -1.85
CA PHE A 241 -14.24 -2.44 -2.80
C PHE A 241 -15.39 -1.95 -3.66
N ASP A 242 -15.60 -0.65 -3.72
CA ASP A 242 -16.57 -0.03 -4.60
C ASP A 242 -15.94 0.24 -5.97
N GLU A 243 -16.54 -0.35 -7.01
CA GLU A 243 -16.12 -0.24 -8.42
C GLU A 243 -17.11 0.60 -9.26
N LYS A 244 -18.14 1.19 -8.63
CA LYS A 244 -19.21 1.97 -9.29
C LYS A 244 -18.93 3.46 -9.33
N LEU A 245 -18.24 3.99 -8.32
CA LEU A 245 -17.96 5.42 -8.24
C LEU A 245 -17.10 5.93 -9.41
N GLU A 246 -16.12 5.17 -9.88
CA GLU A 246 -15.29 5.59 -11.02
C GLU A 246 -16.12 5.83 -12.30
N PRO A 247 -16.96 4.89 -12.76
CA PRO A 247 -17.85 5.13 -13.89
C PRO A 247 -18.73 6.38 -13.73
N GLU A 248 -19.24 6.64 -12.52
CA GLU A 248 -20.03 7.84 -12.22
C GLU A 248 -19.19 9.11 -12.40
N LEU A 249 -18.00 9.17 -11.83
CA LEU A 249 -17.09 10.31 -11.96
C LEU A 249 -16.65 10.55 -13.40
N LEU A 250 -16.33 9.49 -14.15
CA LEU A 250 -15.99 9.58 -15.57
C LEU A 250 -17.13 10.19 -16.41
N SER A 251 -18.39 9.92 -16.03
CA SER A 251 -19.56 10.44 -16.73
C SER A 251 -19.93 11.87 -16.31
N ALA A 252 -19.69 12.23 -15.05
CA ALA A 252 -20.15 13.49 -14.47
C ALA A 252 -19.10 14.61 -14.51
N HIS A 253 -17.81 14.27 -14.54
CA HIS A 253 -16.71 15.23 -14.40
C HIS A 253 -15.66 15.04 -15.50
N ALA A 254 -15.65 15.94 -16.48
CA ALA A 254 -14.74 15.88 -17.64
C ALA A 254 -13.25 15.93 -17.22
N GLU A 255 -12.96 16.55 -16.08
CA GLU A 255 -11.63 16.71 -15.52
C GLU A 255 -11.11 15.45 -14.81
N TYR A 256 -11.98 14.47 -14.50
CA TYR A 256 -11.59 13.24 -13.81
C TYR A 256 -10.62 12.39 -14.66
N LEU A 257 -10.93 12.20 -15.94
CA LEU A 257 -10.10 11.38 -16.84
C LEU A 257 -8.68 11.96 -17.02
N PRO A 258 -8.50 13.27 -17.31
CA PRO A 258 -7.17 13.88 -17.32
C PRO A 258 -6.41 13.72 -16.01
N LEU A 259 -7.07 13.86 -14.86
CA LEU A 259 -6.44 13.69 -13.55
C LEU A 259 -5.96 12.24 -13.34
N LYS A 260 -6.81 11.26 -13.68
CA LYS A 260 -6.47 9.83 -13.65
C LYS A 260 -5.27 9.53 -14.55
N GLN A 261 -5.29 10.01 -15.80
CA GLN A 261 -4.20 9.81 -16.76
C GLN A 261 -2.89 10.45 -16.29
N SER A 262 -2.95 11.66 -15.71
CA SER A 262 -1.79 12.35 -15.14
C SER A 262 -1.12 11.51 -14.04
N LEU A 263 -1.90 10.98 -13.09
CA LEU A 263 -1.36 10.12 -12.04
C LEU A 263 -0.80 8.80 -12.59
N GLN A 264 -1.48 8.17 -13.56
CA GLN A 264 -1.00 6.94 -14.20
C GLN A 264 0.34 7.18 -14.90
N GLN A 265 0.47 8.26 -15.68
CA GLN A 265 1.72 8.65 -16.35
C GLN A 265 2.83 8.94 -15.34
N LYS A 266 2.51 9.61 -14.22
CA LYS A 266 3.46 9.84 -13.13
C LYS A 266 3.95 8.53 -12.53
N VAL A 267 3.06 7.57 -12.27
CA VAL A 267 3.45 6.25 -11.75
C VAL A 267 4.30 5.48 -12.78
N GLU A 268 3.94 5.48 -14.06
CA GLU A 268 4.74 4.86 -15.12
C GLU A 268 6.15 5.45 -15.20
N PHE A 269 6.26 6.77 -15.12
CA PHE A 269 7.55 7.46 -15.09
C PHE A 269 8.39 7.06 -13.88
N LEU A 270 7.80 7.07 -12.67
CA LEU A 270 8.49 6.64 -11.45
C LEU A 270 8.91 5.16 -11.51
N VAL A 271 8.07 4.29 -12.08
CA VAL A 271 8.42 2.87 -12.28
C VAL A 271 9.60 2.73 -13.22
N GLN A 272 9.60 3.44 -14.35
CA GLN A 272 10.73 3.43 -15.27
C GLN A 272 12.02 3.92 -14.58
N GLN A 273 11.95 5.04 -13.86
CA GLN A 273 13.09 5.57 -13.11
C GLN A 273 13.59 4.60 -12.04
N GLY A 274 12.68 3.93 -11.32
CA GLY A 274 13.03 2.91 -10.33
C GLY A 274 13.78 1.72 -10.93
N ILE A 275 13.31 1.21 -12.08
CA ILE A 275 13.97 0.11 -12.81
C ILE A 275 15.35 0.54 -13.31
N GLU A 276 15.46 1.71 -13.93
CA GLU A 276 16.72 2.22 -14.47
C GLU A 276 17.72 2.53 -13.36
N GLY A 277 17.29 3.21 -12.30
CA GLY A 277 18.11 3.51 -11.13
C GLY A 277 18.61 2.25 -10.43
N TYR A 278 17.79 1.20 -10.37
CA TYR A 278 18.24 -0.12 -9.91
C TYR A 278 19.33 -0.72 -10.81
N ARG A 279 19.10 -0.76 -12.13
CA ARG A 279 20.08 -1.28 -13.11
C ARG A 279 21.41 -0.52 -13.10
N ARG A 280 21.36 0.79 -12.85
CA ARG A 280 22.55 1.66 -12.69
C ARG A 280 23.18 1.58 -11.29
N GLN A 281 22.62 0.78 -10.38
CA GLN A 281 23.06 0.64 -8.98
C GLN A 281 23.01 1.94 -8.16
N GLU A 282 22.12 2.87 -8.55
CA GLU A 282 21.87 4.13 -7.85
C GLU A 282 21.01 3.90 -6.59
N ILE A 283 20.13 2.89 -6.63
CA ILE A 283 19.28 2.50 -5.50
C ILE A 283 19.99 1.40 -4.72
N LYS A 284 20.53 1.74 -3.55
CA LYS A 284 21.15 0.79 -2.62
C LYS A 284 20.15 0.38 -1.53
N PHE A 285 19.98 -0.92 -1.37
CA PHE A 285 19.25 -1.49 -0.24
C PHE A 285 20.17 -1.60 0.97
N VAL A 286 19.78 -0.96 2.07
CA VAL A 286 20.46 -1.09 3.36
C VAL A 286 19.57 -1.97 4.22
N PHE A 287 19.90 -3.26 4.26
CA PHE A 287 19.26 -4.26 5.13
C PHE A 287 19.72 -4.06 6.57
#